data_AF-A0A949Z249-F1
#
_entry.id   AF-A0A949Z249-F1
#
_cell.length_a   1.000
_cell.length_b   1.000
_cell.length_c   1.000
_cell.angle_alpha   90.00
_cell.angle_beta   90.00
_cell.angle_gamma   90.00
#
_symmetry.space_group_name_H-M   'P 1'
#
loop_
_entity.id
_entity.type
_entity.pdbx_description
1 polymer ?
#
loop_
_entity_poly.entity_id
_entity_poly.type
_entity_poly.pdbx_seq_one_letter_code
_entity_poly.pdbx_strand_id
1 'polypeptide(L)'
;QDWFMGSSDAIVVATIAFGMGIDKSNIRYVYHYNLPKSLENYSQKIGRAGRDGEDSICEMLASGSDVTVLENFTYGDTPDGESVCRIVDAMMRHDGEFHLSLHELSRSYDKSCYHLAPVSAR
;
A
#
# COMPACT_ATOMS: atom_id res chain seq x y z
N GLN A 1 -3.09 -14.24 17.15
CA GLN A 1 -4.08 -14.62 16.11
C GLN A 1 -5.06 -15.65 16.65
N ASP A 2 -4.58 -16.68 17.35
CA ASP A 2 -5.38 -17.78 17.94
C ASP A 2 -6.55 -17.30 18.80
N TRP A 3 -6.35 -16.25 19.61
CA TRP A 3 -7.43 -15.62 20.38
C TRP A 3 -8.60 -15.16 19.50
N PHE A 4 -8.32 -14.44 18.41
CA PHE A 4 -9.35 -14.00 17.46
C PHE A 4 -10.05 -15.18 16.78
N MET A 5 -9.30 -16.25 16.48
CA MET A 5 -9.87 -17.47 15.89
C MET A 5 -10.84 -18.16 16.85
N GLY A 6 -10.48 -18.25 18.14
CA GLY A 6 -11.29 -18.91 19.18
C GLY A 6 -12.44 -18.08 19.75
N SER A 7 -12.39 -16.76 19.63
CA SER A 7 -13.44 -15.87 20.13
C SER A 7 -14.65 -15.78 19.20
N SER A 8 -15.84 -15.66 19.78
CA SER A 8 -17.11 -15.41 19.08
C SER A 8 -17.40 -13.92 18.87
N ASP A 9 -16.79 -13.05 19.66
CA ASP A 9 -17.10 -11.62 19.80
C ASP A 9 -15.85 -10.72 19.75
N ALA A 10 -14.75 -11.21 19.17
CA ALA A 10 -13.51 -10.45 19.11
C ALA A 10 -13.53 -9.34 18.04
N ILE A 11 -12.93 -8.20 18.39
CA ILE A 11 -12.64 -7.09 17.48
C ILE A 11 -11.13 -7.00 17.31
N VAL A 12 -10.67 -6.88 16.07
CA VAL A 12 -9.25 -6.70 15.75
C VAL A 12 -9.09 -5.52 14.80
N VAL A 13 -8.14 -4.64 15.13
CA VAL A 13 -7.70 -3.55 14.27
C VAL A 13 -6.35 -3.93 13.69
N ALA A 14 -6.22 -3.91 12.37
CA ALA A 14 -5.00 -4.33 11.72
C ALA A 14 -4.73 -3.65 10.37
N THR A 15 -3.46 -3.64 9.97
CA THR A 15 -3.04 -3.18 8.64
C THR A 15 -3.19 -4.30 7.61
N ILE A 16 -3.02 -3.97 6.33
CA ILE A 16 -3.14 -4.90 5.20
C ILE A 16 -2.32 -6.19 5.39
N ALA A 17 -1.16 -6.08 6.04
CA ALA A 17 -0.24 -7.21 6.28
C ALA A 17 -0.82 -8.29 7.20
N PHE A 18 -1.79 -7.96 8.06
CA PHE A 18 -2.42 -8.91 8.97
C PHE A 18 -3.42 -9.84 8.28
N GLY A 19 -3.86 -9.51 7.06
CA GLY A 19 -4.83 -10.32 6.33
C GLY A 19 -4.27 -11.66 5.84
N MET A 20 -2.96 -11.82 5.73
CA MET A 20 -2.36 -13.07 5.23
C MET A 20 -2.47 -14.18 6.29
N GLY A 21 -3.41 -15.11 6.10
CA GLY A 21 -3.51 -16.34 6.91
C GLY A 21 -4.67 -16.39 7.91
N ILE A 22 -5.59 -15.42 7.92
CA ILE A 22 -6.82 -15.52 8.71
C ILE A 22 -7.87 -16.31 7.93
N ASP A 23 -8.21 -17.49 8.44
CA ASP A 23 -9.25 -18.38 7.90
C ASP A 23 -10.37 -18.59 8.92
N LYS A 24 -11.03 -17.49 9.31
CA LYS A 24 -12.20 -17.51 10.19
C LYS A 24 -13.44 -17.35 9.32
N SER A 25 -14.32 -18.34 9.30
CA SER A 25 -15.49 -18.34 8.42
C SER A 25 -16.56 -17.31 8.82
N ASN A 26 -16.64 -17.01 10.11
CA ASN A 26 -17.71 -16.23 10.72
C ASN A 26 -17.37 -14.75 10.98
N ILE A 27 -16.63 -14.11 10.09
CA ILE A 27 -16.35 -12.67 10.17
C ILE A 27 -17.60 -11.89 9.73
N ARG A 28 -18.22 -11.15 10.66
CA ARG A 28 -19.48 -10.41 10.42
C ARG A 28 -19.30 -8.96 10.00
N TYR A 29 -18.21 -8.33 10.37
CA TYR A 29 -17.98 -6.91 10.11
C TYR A 29 -16.56 -6.69 9.62
N VAL A 30 -16.41 -6.01 8.49
CA VAL A 30 -15.13 -5.56 7.94
C VAL A 30 -15.25 -4.06 7.67
N TYR A 31 -14.47 -3.27 8.41
CA TYR A 31 -14.39 -1.82 8.23
C TYR A 31 -13.06 -1.44 7.61
N HIS A 32 -13.11 -0.80 6.45
CA HIS A 32 -11.95 -0.21 5.80
C HIS A 32 -11.81 1.24 6.24
N TYR A 33 -10.81 1.51 7.08
CA TYR A 33 -10.56 2.87 7.57
C TYR A 33 -9.86 3.77 6.55
N ASN A 34 -9.09 3.19 5.63
CA ASN A 34 -8.38 3.92 4.58
C ASN A 34 -8.81 3.44 3.21
N LEU A 35 -8.74 4.34 2.22
CA LEU A 35 -8.94 4.00 0.83
C LEU A 35 -7.97 2.89 0.38
N PRO A 36 -8.47 1.85 -0.31
CA PRO A 36 -7.64 0.78 -0.82
C PRO A 36 -6.81 1.26 -2.01
N LYS A 37 -5.57 0.76 -2.13
CA LYS A 37 -4.69 1.07 -3.28
C LYS A 37 -5.26 0.61 -4.63
N SER A 38 -6.17 -0.35 -4.61
CA SER A 38 -6.85 -0.85 -5.80
C SER A 38 -8.16 -1.53 -5.42
N LEU A 39 -9.06 -1.67 -6.40
CA LEU A 39 -10.29 -2.45 -6.24
C LEU A 39 -10.00 -3.93 -5.91
N GLU A 40 -8.96 -4.50 -6.51
CA GLU A 40 -8.55 -5.87 -6.22
C GLU A 40 -8.14 -6.04 -4.75
N ASN A 41 -7.32 -5.12 -4.23
CA ASN A 41 -6.93 -5.12 -2.82
C ASN A 41 -8.13 -5.00 -1.89
N TYR A 42 -9.16 -4.25 -2.29
CA TYR A 42 -10.42 -4.16 -1.55
C TYR A 42 -11.15 -5.50 -1.56
N SER A 43 -11.38 -6.05 -2.75
CA SER A 43 -12.10 -7.31 -2.97
C SER A 43 -11.48 -8.47 -2.17
N GLN A 44 -10.15 -8.63 -2.22
CA GLN A 44 -9.46 -9.69 -1.48
C GLN A 44 -9.61 -9.58 0.04
N LYS A 45 -9.80 -8.37 0.58
CA LYS A 45 -9.95 -8.15 2.03
C LYS A 45 -11.37 -8.42 2.48
N ILE A 46 -12.36 -7.84 1.79
CA ILE A 46 -13.78 -8.04 2.14
C ILE A 46 -14.24 -9.46 1.88
N GLY A 47 -13.63 -10.18 0.92
CA GLY A 47 -13.92 -11.58 0.61
C GLY A 47 -13.61 -12.58 1.73
N ARG A 48 -13.10 -12.10 2.87
CA ARG A 48 -12.92 -12.90 4.10
C ARG A 48 -14.17 -12.94 4.98
N ALA A 49 -15.08 -11.99 4.81
CA ALA A 49 -16.35 -11.96 5.53
C ALA A 49 -17.32 -13.02 5.00
N GLY A 50 -18.24 -13.49 5.84
CA GLY A 50 -19.39 -14.28 5.36
C GLY A 50 -19.08 -15.63 4.73
N ARG A 51 -17.91 -16.26 5.00
CA ARG A 51 -17.55 -17.53 4.34
C ARG A 51 -18.35 -18.73 4.84
N ASP A 52 -19.08 -18.56 5.94
CA ASP A 52 -20.09 -19.48 6.45
C ASP A 52 -21.45 -19.36 5.72
N GLY A 53 -21.61 -18.40 4.81
CA GLY A 53 -22.83 -18.20 4.03
C GLY A 53 -23.84 -17.26 4.69
N GLU A 54 -23.55 -16.77 5.89
CA GLU A 54 -24.38 -15.81 6.61
C GLU A 54 -24.02 -14.36 6.24
N ASP A 55 -25.01 -13.47 6.35
CA ASP A 55 -24.86 -12.05 6.03
C ASP A 55 -23.71 -11.41 6.82
N SER A 56 -22.96 -10.55 6.14
CA SER A 56 -21.84 -9.83 6.71
C SER A 56 -21.75 -8.42 6.13
N ILE A 57 -21.32 -7.47 6.94
CA ILE A 57 -21.24 -6.05 6.58
C ILE A 57 -19.79 -5.70 6.24
N CYS A 58 -19.59 -5.11 5.06
CA CYS A 58 -18.31 -4.59 4.60
C CYS A 58 -18.48 -3.12 4.24
N GLU A 59 -17.91 -2.23 5.05
CA GLU A 59 -18.05 -0.79 4.89
C GLU A 59 -16.69 -0.12 4.77
N MET A 60 -16.66 0.97 3.99
CA MET A 60 -15.49 1.82 3.84
C MET A 60 -15.77 3.18 4.46
N LEU A 61 -14.91 3.56 5.39
CA LEU A 61 -14.87 4.90 5.95
C LEU A 61 -13.88 5.69 5.10
N ALA A 62 -14.39 6.57 4.26
CA ALA A 62 -13.57 7.37 3.36
C ALA A 62 -13.75 8.87 3.66
N SER A 63 -12.63 9.58 3.79
CA SER A 63 -12.57 11.03 3.85
C SER A 63 -11.88 11.58 2.60
N GLY A 64 -12.26 12.78 2.17
CA GLY A 64 -11.57 13.46 1.07
C GLY A 64 -10.07 13.70 1.34
N SER A 65 -9.68 13.80 2.62
CA SER A 65 -8.28 13.88 3.04
C SER A 65 -7.45 12.64 2.70
N ASP A 66 -8.10 11.48 2.56
CA ASP A 66 -7.42 10.20 2.35
C ASP A 66 -6.95 10.03 0.91
N VAL A 67 -7.52 10.81 -0.02
CA VAL A 67 -7.14 10.82 -1.43
C VAL A 67 -5.70 11.27 -1.60
N THR A 68 -5.29 12.36 -0.96
CA THR A 68 -3.91 12.87 -1.04
C THR A 68 -2.90 11.85 -0.49
N VAL A 69 -3.24 11.16 0.61
CA VAL A 69 -2.39 10.10 1.16
C VAL A 69 -2.28 8.95 0.17
N LEU A 70 -3.40 8.52 -0.41
CA LEU A 70 -3.42 7.45 -1.41
C LEU A 70 -2.63 7.80 -2.67
N GLU A 71 -2.78 9.03 -3.20
CA GLU A 71 -2.04 9.53 -4.35
C GLU A 71 -0.54 9.51 -4.07
N ASN A 72 -0.11 10.03 -2.91
CA ASN A 72 1.29 9.99 -2.51
C ASN A 72 1.84 8.55 -2.42
N PHE A 73 1.06 7.60 -1.89
CA PHE A 73 1.46 6.19 -1.81
C PHE A 73 1.40 5.44 -3.15
N THR A 74 0.72 5.98 -4.16
CA THR A 74 0.55 5.37 -5.47
C THR A 74 1.58 5.92 -6.46
N TYR A 75 1.83 7.23 -6.40
CA TYR A 75 2.70 7.94 -7.32
C TYR A 75 4.07 8.31 -6.73
N GLY A 76 4.25 8.30 -5.42
CA GLY A 76 5.53 8.63 -4.77
C GLY A 76 6.65 7.65 -5.09
N ASP A 77 6.32 6.39 -5.38
CA ASP A 77 7.28 5.36 -5.78
C ASP A 77 7.57 5.36 -7.30
N THR A 78 6.92 6.22 -8.07
CA THR A 78 7.12 6.31 -9.53
C THR A 78 8.26 7.29 -9.81
N PRO A 79 9.43 6.84 -10.30
CA PRO A 79 10.53 7.72 -10.62
C PRO A 79 10.15 8.64 -11.79
N ASP A 80 10.61 9.88 -11.74
CA ASP A 80 10.40 10.81 -12.84
C ASP A 80 11.18 10.37 -14.10
N GLY A 81 10.64 10.70 -15.27
CA GLY A 81 11.22 10.27 -16.55
C GLY A 81 12.65 10.78 -16.79
N GLU A 82 13.01 11.95 -16.24
CA GLU A 82 14.36 12.50 -16.35
C GLU A 82 15.36 11.65 -15.55
N SER A 83 14.98 11.24 -14.34
CA SER A 83 15.77 10.34 -13.50
C SER A 83 15.99 8.98 -14.16
N VAL A 84 14.96 8.43 -14.81
CA VAL A 84 15.09 7.19 -15.60
C VAL A 84 16.06 7.38 -16.77
N CYS A 85 15.90 8.45 -17.57
CA CYS A 85 16.80 8.75 -18.69
C CYS A 85 18.25 8.92 -18.23
N ARG A 86 18.49 9.59 -17.11
CA ARG A 86 19.85 9.78 -16.57
C ARG A 86 20.51 8.48 -16.16
N ILE A 87 19.77 7.54 -15.56
CA ILE A 87 20.29 6.21 -15.23
C ILE A 87 20.62 5.44 -16.52
N VAL A 88 19.72 5.44 -17.50
CA VAL A 88 19.95 4.75 -18.78
C VAL A 88 21.17 5.33 -19.51
N ASP A 89 21.29 6.65 -19.59
CA ASP A 89 22.44 7.32 -20.19
C ASP A 89 23.75 6.99 -19.46
N ALA A 90 23.72 6.91 -18.12
CA ALA A 90 24.89 6.54 -17.32
C ALA A 90 25.31 5.08 -17.58
N MET A 91 24.36 4.17 -17.77
CA MET A 91 24.65 2.77 -18.12
C MET A 91 25.22 2.65 -19.53
N MET A 92 24.66 3.36 -20.51
CA MET A 92 25.07 3.28 -21.93
C MET A 92 26.43 3.90 -22.20
N ARG A 93 26.94 4.78 -21.33
CA ARG A 93 28.24 5.43 -21.45
C ARG A 93 29.41 4.58 -20.92
N HIS A 94 29.13 3.47 -20.24
CA HIS A 94 30.16 2.56 -19.73
C HIS A 94 30.25 1.29 -20.57
N ASP A 95 31.36 1.11 -21.29
CA ASP A 95 31.75 -0.18 -21.88
C ASP A 95 32.54 -0.99 -20.82
N GLY A 96 31.86 -1.80 -20.00
CA GLY A 96 32.52 -2.67 -19.01
C GLY A 96 31.65 -3.15 -17.85
N GLU A 97 32.28 -3.76 -16.83
CA GLU A 97 31.61 -4.18 -15.59
C GLU A 97 31.13 -2.96 -14.78
N PHE A 98 29.84 -2.98 -14.41
CA PHE A 98 29.21 -1.91 -13.63
C PHE A 98 28.93 -2.40 -12.21
N HIS A 99 29.46 -1.70 -11.20
CA HIS A 99 29.08 -1.90 -9.80
C HIS A 99 27.96 -0.93 -9.43
N LEU A 100 26.73 -1.46 -9.34
CA LEU A 100 25.55 -0.69 -8.92
C LEU A 100 25.47 -0.69 -7.39
N SER A 101 25.60 0.49 -6.78
CA SER A 101 25.19 0.72 -5.40
C SER A 101 23.81 1.39 -5.39
N LEU A 102 22.81 0.72 -4.79
CA LEU A 102 21.46 1.25 -4.68
C LEU A 102 21.43 2.62 -3.96
N HIS A 103 22.33 2.80 -2.99
CA HIS A 103 22.47 4.02 -2.22
C HIS A 103 23.04 5.17 -3.07
N GLU A 104 24.05 4.91 -3.92
CA GLU A 104 24.62 5.94 -4.80
C GLU A 104 23.66 6.35 -5.91
N LEU A 105 22.92 5.38 -6.46
CA LEU A 105 21.91 5.64 -7.48
C LEU A 105 20.77 6.50 -6.93
N SER A 106 20.24 6.15 -5.76
CA SER A 106 19.21 6.95 -5.09
C SER A 106 19.69 8.37 -4.84
N ARG A 107 20.90 8.55 -4.30
CA ARG A 107 21.43 9.90 -4.02
C ARG A 107 21.71 10.74 -5.27
N SER A 108 22.11 10.11 -6.38
CA SER A 108 22.58 10.82 -7.57
C SER A 108 21.47 11.08 -8.61
N TYR A 109 20.43 10.26 -8.58
CA TYR A 109 19.40 10.23 -9.61
C TYR A 109 17.97 10.28 -9.07
N ASP A 110 17.70 10.11 -7.78
CA ASP A 110 16.33 10.21 -7.27
C ASP A 110 15.98 11.65 -6.86
N LYS A 111 15.12 12.31 -7.64
CA LYS A 111 14.56 13.63 -7.30
C LYS A 111 13.33 13.54 -6.38
N SER A 112 12.74 12.36 -6.16
CA SER A 112 11.52 12.21 -5.36
C SER A 112 11.75 12.55 -3.89
N CYS A 113 12.96 12.34 -3.36
CA CYS A 113 13.34 12.70 -1.99
C CYS A 113 13.21 14.22 -1.69
N TYR A 114 13.20 15.10 -2.70
CA TYR A 114 13.14 16.55 -2.49
C TYR A 114 11.75 17.16 -2.70
N HIS A 115 10.73 16.36 -3.06
CA HIS A 115 9.38 16.85 -3.33
C HIS A 115 8.31 16.39 -2.32
N LEU A 116 8.72 16.01 -1.10
CA LEU A 116 7.83 16.10 0.07
C LEU A 116 7.59 17.58 0.39
N ALA A 117 6.82 18.26 -0.46
CA ALA A 117 6.37 19.62 -0.27
C ALA A 117 5.59 19.72 1.05
N PRO A 118 5.70 20.85 1.79
CA PRO A 118 4.88 21.07 2.97
C PRO A 118 3.43 21.15 2.54
N VAL A 119 2.61 20.22 3.02
CA VAL A 119 1.15 20.28 2.89
C VAL A 119 0.68 21.47 3.72
N SER A 120 0.48 22.61 3.06
CA SER A 120 -0.22 23.77 3.61
C SER A 120 -1.69 23.39 3.78
N ALA A 121 -2.07 23.00 4.99
CA ALA A 121 -3.46 22.93 5.40
C ALA A 121 -4.06 24.35 5.37
N ARG A 122 -5.11 24.54 4.57
CA ARG A 122 -6.11 25.60 4.77
C ARG A 122 -7.41 24.96 5.18
#